data_AF-A0A9W4G460-F1
#
_entry.id   AF-A0A9W4G460-F1
#
_cell.length_a   1.000
_cell.length_b   1.000
_cell.length_c   1.000
_cell.angle_alpha   90.00
_cell.angle_beta   90.00
_cell.angle_gamma   90.00
#
_symmetry.space_group_name_H-M   'P 1'
#
loop_
_entity.id
_entity.type
_entity.pdbx_description
1 polymer ?
#
loop_
_entity_poly.entity_id
_entity_poly.type
_entity_poly.pdbx_seq_one_letter_code
_entity_poly.pdbx_strand_id
1 'polypeptide(L)' 'MRYQDIITLEPGKRGGKPYIRGMRITVYDVLSYLASGMTHIENLRNSIAL' A
#
# COMPACT_ATOMS: atom_id res chain seq x y z
N MET A 1 -16.15 -4.27 7.00
CA MET A 1 -15.05 -3.31 6.77
C MET A 1 -15.16 -2.77 5.36
N ARG A 2 -14.95 -1.47 5.14
CA ARG A 2 -14.93 -0.88 3.80
C ARG A 2 -13.51 -0.41 3.47
N TYR A 3 -13.16 -0.33 2.20
CA TYR A 3 -11.80 0.06 1.80
C TYR A 3 -11.44 1.50 2.22
N GLN A 4 -12.43 2.39 2.39
CA GLN A 4 -12.23 3.76 2.87
C GLN A 4 -11.69 3.81 4.31
N ASP A 5 -11.84 2.73 5.07
CA ASP A 5 -11.29 2.61 6.42
C ASP A 5 -9.77 2.32 6.38
N ILE A 6 -9.25 1.87 5.24
CA ILE A 6 -7.88 1.39 5.03
C ILE A 6 -7.09 2.30 4.08
N ILE A 7 -7.72 2.81 3.03
CA ILE A 7 -7.09 3.62 1.98
C ILE A 7 -7.46 5.08 2.17
N THR A 8 -6.45 5.95 2.18
CA THR A 8 -6.61 7.41 2.26
C THR A 8 -6.04 8.08 1.01
N LEU A 9 -6.64 9.22 0.63
CA LEU A 9 -6.16 10.10 -0.43
C LEU A 9 -5.97 11.51 0.14
N GLU A 10 -4.75 12.01 0.12
CA GLU A 10 -4.41 13.37 0.59
C GLU A 10 -3.73 14.14 -0.54
N PRO A 11 -4.29 15.29 -0.99
CA PRO A 11 -3.63 16.15 -1.95
C PRO A 11 -2.21 16.54 -1.50
N GLY A 12 -1.24 16.46 -2.40
CA GLY A 12 0.17 16.79 -2.12
C GLY A 12 0.97 15.70 -1.41
N LYS A 13 0.33 14.74 -0.74
CA LYS A 13 1.02 13.59 -0.12
C LYS A 13 1.17 12.46 -1.12
N ARG A 14 2.38 11.89 -1.23
CA ARG A 14 2.71 10.82 -2.21
C ARG A 14 2.31 11.18 -3.65
N GLY A 15 2.34 12.48 -4.00
CA GLY A 15 1.90 12.97 -5.32
C GLY A 15 0.39 12.86 -5.55
N GLY A 16 -0.41 12.92 -4.48
CA GLY A 16 -1.87 12.77 -4.57
C GLY A 16 -2.32 11.35 -4.90
N LYS A 17 -1.47 10.34 -4.66
CA LYS A 17 -1.81 8.93 -4.88
C LYS A 17 -2.48 8.33 -3.64
N PRO A 18 -3.49 7.46 -3.81
CA PRO A 18 -4.07 6.72 -2.70
C PRO A 18 -3.01 5.83 -2.03
N TYR A 19 -3.03 5.79 -0.71
CA TYR A 19 -2.04 5.09 0.11
C TYR A 19 -2.69 4.39 1.30
N ILE A 20 -2.02 3.37 1.84
CA ILE A 20 -2.55 2.61 2.98
C ILE A 20 -2.33 3.39 4.28
N ARG A 21 -3.39 3.60 5.05
CA ARG A 21 -3.34 4.35 6.32
C ARG A 21 -2.39 3.70 7.30
N GLY A 22 -1.55 4.51 7.95
CA GLY A 22 -0.55 4.03 8.91
C GLY A 22 0.70 3.44 8.25
N MET A 23 0.79 3.44 6.92
CA MET A 23 1.93 2.88 6.19
C MET A 23 2.55 3.90 5.23
N ARG A 24 3.77 3.62 4.80
CA ARG A 24 4.55 4.43 3.85
C ARG A 24 4.54 3.85 2.42
N ILE A 25 3.44 3.20 2.02
CA ILE A 25 3.29 2.56 0.70
C ILE A 25 2.01 3.04 -0.01
N THR A 26 2.07 3.19 -1.33
CA THR A 26 0.90 3.52 -2.17
C THR A 26 0.14 2.26 -2.57
N VAL A 27 -1.11 2.41 -2.96
CA VAL A 27 -1.90 1.29 -3.51
C VAL A 27 -1.24 0.72 -4.76
N TYR A 28 -0.57 1.56 -5.56
CA TYR A 28 0.16 1.12 -6.76
C TYR A 28 1.34 0.23 -6.43
N ASP A 29 2.06 0.48 -5.34
CA ASP A 29 3.18 -0.36 -4.92
C ASP A 29 2.68 -1.78 -4.59
N VAL A 30 1.55 -1.85 -3.87
CA VAL A 30 0.88 -3.13 -3.56
C VAL A 30 0.44 -3.82 -4.85
N LEU A 31 -0.25 -3.12 -5.76
CA LEU A 31 -0.73 -3.73 -7.01
C LEU A 31 0.41 -4.19 -7.91
N SER A 32 1.50 -3.42 -8.00
CA SER A 32 2.70 -3.78 -8.77
C SER A 32 3.37 -5.01 -8.17
N TYR A 33 3.44 -5.07 -6.84
CA TYR A 33 3.93 -6.22 -6.11
C TYR A 33 3.10 -7.48 -6.39
N LEU A 34 1.77 -7.39 -6.38
CA LEU A 34 0.88 -8.50 -6.73
C LEU A 34 1.00 -8.92 -8.20
N ALA A 35 1.10 -7.95 -9.11
CA ALA A 35 1.24 -8.21 -10.54
C ALA A 35 2.58 -8.87 -10.89
N SER A 36 3.61 -8.71 -10.06
CA SER A 36 4.91 -9.35 -10.26
C SER A 36 4.92 -10.87 -10.07
N GLY A 37 3.79 -11.47 -9.67
CA GLY A 37 3.68 -12.92 -9.47
C GLY A 37 4.32 -13.42 -8.18
N MET A 38 4.75 -12.51 -7.28
CA MET A 38 5.25 -12.90 -5.95
C MET A 38 4.09 -13.36 -5.05
N THR A 39 4.23 -14.55 -4.46
CA THR A 39 3.22 -15.13 -3.57
C THR A 39 3.14 -14.35 -2.25
N HIS A 40 1.90 -14.09 -1.83
CA HIS A 40 1.42 -13.06 -0.90
C HIS A 40 2.00 -13.03 0.54
N ILE A 41 2.80 -14.02 0.95
CA ILE A 41 3.02 -14.30 2.39
C ILE A 41 4.40 -13.88 2.90
N GLU A 42 5.42 -13.79 2.05
CA GLU A 42 6.80 -13.69 2.55
C GLU A 42 7.30 -12.25 2.75
N ASN A 43 6.86 -11.28 1.94
CA ASN A 43 7.49 -9.95 1.91
C ASN A 43 6.70 -8.82 2.59
N LEU A 44 5.38 -8.94 2.77
CA LEU A 44 4.61 -7.91 3.46
C LEU A 44 5.06 -7.76 4.92
N ARG A 45 5.62 -8.80 5.53
CA ARG A 45 6.12 -8.73 6.91
C ARG A 45 7.38 -7.87 7.06
N ASN A 46 8.23 -7.79 6.02
CA ASN A 46 9.53 -7.11 6.09
C ASN A 46 9.48 -5.64 5.66
N SER A 47 8.48 -5.21 4.89
CA SER A 47 8.40 -3.81 4.41
C SER A 47 7.58 -2.87 5.32
N ILE A 48 6.91 -3.39 6.35
CA ILE A 48 6.12 -2.62 7.32
C ILE A 48 6.88 -2.43 8.64
N ALA A 49 8.00 -3.14 8.81
CA ALA A 49 8.82 -3.13 10.03
C ALA A 49 10.03 -2.18 9.98
N LEU A 50 10.08 -1.24 9.02
CA LEU A 50 11.13 -0.22 8.89
C LEU A 50 10.53 1.19 8.78
#